data_AF-A0A4Y2S7S1-F1
#
_entry.id   AF-A0A4Y2S7S1-F1
#
_cell.length_a   1.000
_cell.length_b   1.000
_cell.length_c   1.000
_cell.angle_alpha   90.00
_cell.angle_beta   90.00
_cell.angle_gamma   90.00
#
_symmetry.space_group_name_H-M   'P 1'
#
loop_
_entity.id
_entity.type
_entity.pdbx_description
1 polymer ?
#
loop_
_entity_poly.entity_id
_entity_poly.type
_entity_poly.pdbx_seq_one_letter_code
_entity_poly.pdbx_strand_id
1 'polypeptide(L)'
;MQHDMYAIHTFNGILFHKLEKECPTLEEFNIFSAGPSCQFKQMYTPYNITFSSLKVNWHFLATSHDKWAVDGVRGTVKRVVCRGIMLEKWIPSRNDARSFAESANSICNGVEVIYCPKDDNKRDIAAFEE
;
A
#
# COMPACT_ATOMS: atom_id res chain seq x y z
N MET A 1 -7.73 -12.18 4.44
CA MET A 1 -6.45 -11.49 4.67
C MET A 1 -6.51 -11.03 6.10
N GLN A 2 -5.58 -11.48 6.94
CA GLN A 2 -5.47 -10.96 8.30
C GLN A 2 -4.72 -9.63 8.22
N HIS A 3 -5.10 -8.66 9.07
CA HIS A 3 -4.43 -7.36 9.15
C HIS A 3 -3.22 -7.48 10.08
N ASP A 4 -2.24 -8.29 9.66
CA ASP A 4 -1.04 -8.62 10.42
C ASP A 4 0.21 -7.94 9.83
N MET A 5 1.35 -8.15 10.50
CA MET A 5 2.67 -7.67 10.07
C MET A 5 3.00 -8.14 8.65
N TYR A 6 2.72 -9.42 8.38
CA TYR A 6 3.11 -10.09 7.15
C TYR A 6 2.42 -9.45 5.96
N ALA A 7 1.12 -9.16 6.04
CA ALA A 7 0.40 -8.46 4.99
C ALA A 7 1.02 -7.07 4.70
N ILE A 8 1.41 -6.34 5.74
CA ILE A 8 2.05 -5.02 5.57
C ILE A 8 3.42 -5.16 4.91
N HIS A 9 4.21 -6.15 5.31
CA HIS A 9 5.49 -6.45 4.67
C HIS A 9 5.31 -6.82 3.20
N THR A 10 4.39 -7.73 2.88
CA THR A 10 4.11 -8.14 1.50
C THR A 10 3.71 -6.95 0.62
N PHE A 11 2.81 -6.09 1.10
CA PHE A 11 2.42 -4.90 0.34
C PHE A 11 3.57 -3.94 0.08
N ASN A 12 4.38 -3.68 1.10
CA ASN A 12 5.54 -2.80 0.98
C ASN A 12 6.62 -3.43 0.09
N GLY A 13 6.85 -4.74 0.19
CA GLY A 13 7.79 -5.47 -0.65
C GLY A 13 7.42 -5.44 -2.13
N ILE A 14 6.13 -5.65 -2.46
CA ILE A 14 5.63 -5.52 -3.83
C ILE A 14 5.86 -4.10 -4.35
N LEU A 15 5.57 -3.08 -3.52
CA LEU A 15 5.76 -1.68 -3.88
C LEU A 15 7.24 -1.36 -4.11
N PHE A 16 8.12 -1.75 -3.18
CA PHE A 16 9.56 -1.51 -3.28
C PHE A 16 10.16 -2.21 -4.49
N HIS A 17 9.86 -3.49 -4.70
CA HIS A 17 10.38 -4.23 -5.85
C HIS A 17 9.98 -3.59 -7.19
N LYS A 18 8.72 -3.11 -7.29
CA LYS A 18 8.27 -2.40 -8.48
C LYS A 18 8.98 -1.07 -8.65
N LEU A 19 9.12 -0.28 -7.59
CA LEU A 19 9.81 1.02 -7.63
C LEU A 19 11.29 0.87 -7.99
N GLU A 20 11.99 -0.12 -7.45
CA GLU A 20 13.38 -0.43 -7.81
C GLU A 20 13.52 -0.82 -9.28
N LYS A 21 12.56 -1.58 -9.81
CA LYS A 21 12.54 -1.98 -11.23
C LYS A 21 12.25 -0.80 -12.16
N GLU A 22 11.31 0.07 -11.81
CA GLU A 22 10.88 1.20 -12.64
C GLU A 22 11.79 2.42 -12.50
N CYS A 23 12.45 2.56 -11.35
CA CYS A 23 13.37 3.65 -11.03
C CYS A 23 14.73 3.08 -10.59
N PRO A 24 15.60 2.63 -11.51
CA PRO A 24 16.92 2.09 -11.16
C PRO A 24 17.85 3.07 -10.46
N THR A 25 17.55 4.37 -10.56
CA THR A 25 18.28 5.47 -9.92
C THR A 25 17.71 5.84 -8.55
N LEU A 26 16.84 4.99 -7.97
CA LEU A 26 16.27 5.24 -6.66
C LEU A 26 17.34 5.05 -5.57
N GLU A 27 17.67 6.11 -4.86
CA GLU A 27 18.73 6.10 -3.83
C GLU A 27 18.16 6.04 -2.40
N GLU A 28 16.97 6.61 -2.20
CA GLU A 28 16.37 6.73 -0.88
C GLU A 28 14.85 6.59 -0.84
N PHE A 29 14.35 6.05 0.26
CA PHE A 29 12.94 6.04 0.62
C PHE A 29 12.67 7.02 1.76
N ASN A 30 11.63 7.83 1.61
CA ASN A 30 11.12 8.70 2.65
C ASN A 30 9.79 8.14 3.16
N ILE A 31 9.79 7.59 4.37
CA ILE A 31 8.61 7.00 5.00
C ILE A 31 8.05 7.97 6.03
N PHE A 32 6.74 8.24 5.96
CA PHE A 32 6.05 9.14 6.88
C PHE A 32 5.11 8.34 7.78
N SER A 33 5.17 8.61 9.08
CA SER A 33 4.25 8.00 10.04
C SER A 33 3.73 9.03 11.05
N ALA A 34 2.53 8.81 11.56
CA ALA A 34 1.78 9.76 12.40
C ALA A 34 1.71 9.32 13.87
N GLY A 35 1.11 10.15 14.72
CA GLY A 35 1.13 9.99 16.17
C GLY A 35 0.52 8.71 16.73
N PRO A 36 0.60 8.52 18.06
CA PRO A 36 0.34 7.26 18.76
C PRO A 36 -1.07 6.68 18.56
N SER A 37 -2.07 7.47 18.16
CA SER A 37 -3.40 6.91 17.82
C SER A 37 -3.40 6.03 16.57
N CYS A 38 -2.31 6.02 15.80
CA CYS A 38 -2.11 5.20 14.61
C CYS A 38 -1.08 4.08 14.81
N GLN A 39 -0.69 3.81 16.07
CA GLN A 39 0.36 2.87 16.48
C GLN A 39 0.21 1.48 15.85
N PHE A 40 -1.00 0.92 15.76
CA PHE A 40 -1.23 -0.41 15.19
C PHE A 40 -0.87 -0.51 13.71
N LYS A 41 -1.04 0.57 12.94
CA LYS A 41 -0.70 0.60 11.51
C LYS A 41 0.79 0.80 11.26
N GLN A 42 1.52 1.28 12.27
CA GLN A 42 2.89 1.76 12.12
C GLN A 42 3.94 0.89 12.81
N MET A 43 3.52 0.01 13.73
CA MET A 43 4.40 -0.89 14.47
C MET A 43 5.30 -1.73 13.56
N TYR A 44 4.86 -1.99 12.33
CA TYR A 44 5.59 -2.80 11.35
C TYR A 44 6.43 -1.99 10.37
N THR A 45 6.36 -0.65 10.42
CA THR A 45 7.17 0.24 9.58
C THR A 45 8.66 0.03 9.80
N PRO A 46 9.18 0.03 11.05
CA PRO A 46 10.62 -0.16 11.29
C PRO A 46 11.14 -1.51 10.79
N TYR A 47 10.31 -2.54 10.84
CA TYR A 47 10.65 -3.86 10.33
C TYR A 47 10.87 -3.85 8.82
N ASN A 48 10.04 -3.13 8.07
CA ASN A 48 10.23 -3.00 6.62
C ASN A 48 11.52 -2.24 6.25
N ILE A 49 11.98 -1.34 7.13
CA ILE A 49 13.22 -0.59 6.92
C ILE A 49 14.43 -1.51 6.98
N THR A 50 14.44 -2.51 7.88
CA THR A 50 15.61 -3.39 8.07
C THR A 50 15.89 -4.32 6.89
N PHE A 51 14.90 -4.54 6.01
CA PHE A 51 15.06 -5.38 4.82
C PHE A 51 15.37 -4.59 3.55
N SER A 52 15.39 -3.26 3.59
CA SER A 52 15.73 -2.45 2.42
C SER A 52 17.24 -2.31 2.27
N SER A 53 17.74 -2.50 1.06
CA SER A 53 19.13 -2.18 0.68
C SER A 53 19.35 -0.68 0.43
N LEU A 54 18.27 0.09 0.36
CA LEU A 54 18.29 1.53 0.08
C LEU A 54 18.28 2.35 1.38
N LYS A 55 18.75 3.60 1.28
CA LYS A 55 18.73 4.51 2.43
C LYS A 55 17.28 4.84 2.77
N VAL A 56 16.85 4.58 4.00
CA VAL A 56 15.50 4.93 4.43
C VAL A 56 15.53 6.05 5.46
N ASN A 57 14.84 7.14 5.15
CA ASN A 57 14.58 8.23 6.08
C ASN A 57 13.16 8.07 6.64
N TRP A 58 13.05 7.90 7.95
CA TRP A 58 11.75 7.79 8.62
C TRP A 58 11.39 9.11 9.32
N HIS A 59 10.26 9.70 8.90
CA HIS A 59 9.71 10.93 9.43
C HIS A 59 8.51 10.62 10.32
N PHE A 60 8.70 10.75 11.64
CA PHE A 60 7.62 10.56 12.63
C PHE A 60 6.99 11.90 13.01
N LEU A 61 5.67 12.01 12.87
CA LEU A 61 4.91 13.17 13.31
C LEU A 61 4.10 12.84 14.55
N ALA A 62 4.37 13.56 15.64
CA ALA A 62 3.71 13.33 16.93
C ALA A 62 2.20 13.63 16.90
N THR A 63 1.75 14.51 16.01
CA THR A 63 0.34 14.86 15.88
C THR A 63 -0.34 13.89 14.91
N SER A 64 -1.33 13.15 15.41
CA SER A 64 -2.11 12.17 14.64
C SER A 64 -3.11 12.79 13.65
N HIS A 65 -2.79 13.94 13.07
CA HIS A 65 -3.64 14.57 12.10
C HIS A 65 -3.36 13.92 10.73
N ASP A 66 -3.83 12.67 10.56
CA ASP A 66 -3.65 11.79 9.39
C ASP A 66 -4.19 12.41 8.08
N LYS A 67 -3.53 13.46 7.59
CA LYS A 67 -3.91 14.21 6.39
C LYS A 67 -2.68 14.43 5.55
N TRP A 68 -2.24 13.38 4.88
CA TRP A 68 -1.17 13.46 3.90
C TRP A 68 -1.72 13.61 2.49
N ALA A 69 -0.90 14.12 1.57
CA ALA A 69 -1.26 14.17 0.15
C ALA A 69 -1.66 12.78 -0.38
N VAL A 70 -1.03 11.72 0.14
CA VAL A 70 -1.34 10.31 -0.17
C VAL A 70 -2.79 9.93 0.18
N ASP A 71 -3.36 10.51 1.25
CA ASP A 71 -4.76 10.26 1.63
C ASP A 71 -5.73 10.85 0.61
N GLY A 72 -5.34 11.97 -0.01
CA GLY A 72 -6.09 12.60 -1.11
C GLY A 72 -6.15 11.69 -2.35
N VAL A 73 -5.03 11.09 -2.73
CA VAL A 73 -4.96 10.14 -3.85
C VAL A 73 -5.83 8.92 -3.57
N ARG A 74 -5.63 8.27 -2.41
CA ARG A 74 -6.43 7.10 -1.99
C ARG A 74 -7.92 7.41 -1.92
N GLY A 75 -8.28 8.56 -1.33
CA GLY A 75 -9.66 9.01 -1.23
C GLY A 75 -10.30 9.26 -2.59
N THR A 76 -9.53 9.81 -3.54
CA THR A 76 -9.96 10.05 -4.92
C THR A 76 -10.20 8.75 -5.67
N VAL A 77 -9.24 7.81 -5.64
CA VAL A 77 -9.38 6.48 -6.26
C VAL A 77 -10.63 5.78 -5.72
N LYS A 78 -10.78 5.72 -4.39
CA LYS A 78 -11.96 5.10 -3.76
C LYS A 78 -13.26 5.77 -4.22
N ARG A 79 -13.31 7.10 -4.23
CA ARG A 79 -14.50 7.87 -4.64
C ARG A 79 -14.87 7.60 -6.11
N VAL A 80 -13.89 7.61 -7.00
CA VAL A 80 -14.09 7.40 -8.44
C VAL A 80 -14.60 5.98 -8.71
N VAL A 81 -13.98 4.96 -8.12
CA VAL A 81 -14.45 3.58 -8.26
C VAL A 81 -15.84 3.41 -7.65
N CYS A 82 -16.10 3.92 -6.44
CA CYS A 82 -17.43 3.86 -5.83
C CYS A 82 -18.51 4.53 -6.70
N ARG A 83 -18.20 5.67 -7.33
CA ARG A 83 -19.12 6.34 -8.27
C ARG A 83 -19.37 5.49 -9.50
N GLY A 84 -18.35 4.82 -10.04
CA GLY A 84 -18.50 3.88 -11.16
C GLY A 84 -19.44 2.72 -10.83
N ILE A 85 -19.34 2.18 -9.61
CA ILE A 85 -20.23 1.11 -9.10
C ILE A 85 -21.67 1.60 -8.98
N MET A 86 -21.87 2.78 -8.38
CA MET A 86 -23.22 3.37 -8.19
C MET A 86 -23.93 3.69 -9.50
N LEU A 87 -23.17 3.93 -10.57
CA LEU A 87 -23.70 4.15 -11.92
C LEU A 87 -23.84 2.86 -12.74
N GLU A 88 -23.67 1.69 -12.11
CA GLU A 88 -23.73 0.36 -12.75
C GLU A 88 -22.77 0.19 -13.94
N LYS A 89 -21.74 1.03 -14.04
CA LYS A 89 -20.70 0.92 -15.08
C LYS A 89 -19.72 -0.21 -14.78
N TRP A 90 -19.61 -0.58 -13.51
CA TRP A 90 -18.70 -1.60 -13.01
C TRP A 90 -19.42 -2.40 -11.93
N ILE A 91 -19.36 -3.72 -12.04
CA ILE A 91 -19.90 -4.63 -11.02
C ILE A 91 -18.73 -5.41 -10.42
N PRO A 92 -17.83 -4.77 -9.65
CA PRO A 92 -16.95 -5.54 -8.82
C PRO A 92 -17.84 -6.27 -7.81
N SER A 93 -17.72 -7.60 -7.76
CA SER A 93 -18.24 -8.35 -6.61
C SER A 93 -17.70 -7.68 -5.35
N ARG A 94 -18.54 -7.49 -4.33
CA ARG A 94 -18.22 -6.79 -3.06
C ARG A 94 -16.92 -7.30 -2.40
N ASN A 95 -16.48 -8.49 -2.77
CA ASN A 95 -15.31 -9.18 -2.24
C ASN A 95 -14.20 -9.43 -3.28
N ASP A 96 -14.25 -8.80 -4.45
CA ASP A 96 -13.22 -8.96 -5.47
C ASP A 96 -12.28 -7.75 -5.54
N ALA A 97 -11.13 -7.89 -4.88
CA ALA A 97 -10.07 -6.88 -4.91
C ALA A 97 -9.37 -6.78 -6.27
N ARG A 98 -9.44 -7.81 -7.13
CA ARG A 98 -8.88 -7.76 -8.49
C ARG A 98 -9.73 -6.83 -9.36
N SER A 99 -11.04 -7.07 -9.41
CA SER A 99 -11.97 -6.19 -10.13
C SER A 99 -11.89 -4.73 -9.67
N PHE A 100 -11.64 -4.49 -8.37
CA PHE A 100 -11.40 -3.14 -7.87
C PHE A 100 -10.16 -2.51 -8.49
N ALA A 101 -9.02 -3.21 -8.50
CA ALA A 101 -7.77 -2.69 -9.06
C ALA A 101 -7.89 -2.44 -10.58
N GLU A 102 -8.51 -3.37 -11.32
CA GLU A 102 -8.78 -3.21 -12.76
C GLU A 102 -9.66 -1.99 -13.05
N SER A 103 -10.73 -1.80 -12.27
CA SER A 103 -11.61 -0.64 -12.38
C SER A 103 -10.89 0.66 -12.01
N ALA A 104 -10.01 0.63 -11.00
CA ALA A 104 -9.24 1.80 -10.61
C ALA A 104 -8.27 2.20 -11.74
N ASN A 105 -7.53 1.24 -12.30
CA ASN A 105 -6.55 1.47 -13.35
C ASN A 105 -7.19 1.89 -14.68
N SER A 106 -8.44 1.50 -14.96
CA SER A 106 -9.13 1.94 -16.18
C SER A 106 -9.67 3.37 -16.12
N ILE A 107 -9.82 3.94 -14.91
CA ILE A 107 -10.44 5.27 -14.72
C ILE A 107 -9.44 6.31 -14.20
N CYS A 108 -8.52 5.91 -13.32
CA CYS A 108 -7.60 6.82 -12.63
C CYS A 108 -6.30 7.00 -13.43
N ASN A 109 -6.32 7.91 -14.41
CA ASN A 109 -5.11 8.26 -15.15
C ASN A 109 -4.03 8.83 -14.22
N GLY A 110 -2.81 8.31 -14.33
CA GLY A 110 -1.66 8.75 -13.53
C GLY A 110 -1.57 8.13 -12.13
N VAL A 111 -2.46 7.21 -11.77
CA VAL A 111 -2.36 6.40 -10.55
C VAL A 111 -2.41 4.93 -10.92
N GLU A 112 -1.40 4.18 -10.50
CA GLU A 112 -1.41 2.72 -10.62
C GLU A 112 -1.83 2.07 -9.31
N VAL A 113 -2.81 1.16 -9.40
CA VAL A 113 -3.28 0.32 -8.30
C VAL A 113 -2.84 -1.11 -8.54
N ILE A 114 -2.00 -1.63 -7.65
CA ILE A 114 -1.47 -2.99 -7.75
C ILE A 114 -2.39 -3.93 -6.97
N TYR A 115 -2.84 -5.00 -7.60
CA TYR A 115 -3.56 -6.09 -6.93
C TYR A 115 -2.55 -7.05 -6.30
N CYS A 116 -2.70 -7.31 -5.00
CA CYS A 116 -1.93 -8.33 -4.27
C CYS A 116 -2.81 -9.59 -4.09
N PRO A 117 -2.47 -10.71 -4.75
CA PRO A 117 -3.05 -12.02 -4.48
C PRO A 117 -2.86 -12.46 -3.02
N LYS A 118 -3.73 -13.34 -2.53
CA LYS A 118 -3.61 -13.90 -1.17
C LYS A 118 -2.38 -14.81 -0.99
N ASP A 119 -1.87 -15.39 -2.07
CA ASP A 119 -0.76 -16.35 -2.00
C ASP A 119 0.59 -15.67 -1.81
N ASP A 120 0.73 -14.38 -2.17
CA ASP A 120 1.96 -13.62 -1.94
C ASP A 120 2.24 -13.46 -0.43
N ASN A 121 1.19 -13.30 0.39
CA ASN A 121 1.34 -13.26 1.85
C ASN A 121 1.95 -14.55 2.44
N LYS A 122 1.72 -15.72 1.82
CA LYS A 122 2.23 -16.99 2.36
C LYS A 122 3.73 -17.17 2.14
N ARG A 123 4.26 -16.59 1.05
CA ARG A 123 5.69 -16.63 0.73
C ARG A 123 6.50 -15.87 1.78
N ASP A 124 6.01 -14.70 2.19
CA ASP A 124 6.73 -13.86 3.14
C ASP A 124 6.64 -14.41 4.57
N ILE A 125 5.51 -14.98 4.97
CA ILE A 125 5.39 -15.68 6.27
C ILE A 125 6.49 -16.75 6.42
N ALA A 126 6.70 -17.56 5.37
CA ALA A 126 7.74 -18.60 5.40
C ALA A 126 9.17 -18.03 5.50
N ALA A 127 9.43 -16.85 4.93
CA ALA A 127 10.74 -16.19 5.00
C ALA A 127 11.04 -15.57 6.38
N PHE A 128 10.03 -15.40 7.23
CA PHE A 128 10.16 -14.84 8.59
C PHE A 128 10.16 -15.88 9.71
N GLU A 129 9.84 -17.15 9.40
CA GLU A 129 9.82 -18.26 10.35
C GLU A 129 11.07 -19.16 10.28
N GLU A 130 12.04 -18.83 9.42
CA GLU A 130 13.42 -19.39 9.39
C GLU A 130 14.40 -18.54 10.22
#